data_AF-A0AA37AEX4-F1
#
_entry.id   AF-A0AA37AEX4-F1
#
_cell.length_a   1.000
_cell.length_b   1.000
_cell.length_c   1.000
_cell.angle_alpha   90.00
_cell.angle_beta   90.00
_cell.angle_gamma   90.00
#
_symmetry.space_group_name_H-M   'P 1'
#
loop_
_entity.id
_entity.type
_entity.pdbx_description
1 polymer ?
#
loop_
_entity_poly.entity_id
_entity_poly.type
_entity_poly.pdbx_seq_one_letter_code
_entity_poly.pdbx_strand_id
1 'polypeptide(L)'
;MKEETYVCAICGREYLISQREEFDGQFLCPHCFAEETVACHVCGERVWTDDNAGNSDTPLCERCYDRYYTNCVRCGELLHNDEAYYDRDDPDEEEPLCHACYTRTAGEWAIQDYCYKPEPIFYGDGPRFFGVELEIDGAGEYGSNAKKLLRIANEEEERIYCKHDGSLEEGFEIVTHPMSLSYQLRQMPWEQICKGAVELGYTSHQAGTCGLHIHVSRLAFGETEVQQDTAIARVLYFFEKHWEELLKFSRRTPHQLEQWAARYGYKEQPMEILDHAKKGYHGGRYTCVNLTNRDTIEFRMFRGTLKYNTLIATLQLVDRICDVAIYLSDDELKALSWTTFVSGCQATELVRYLKERRLYVNEPVMAEVEV
;
A
#
# COMPACT_ATOMS: atom_id res chain seq x y z
N MET A 1 -13.95 -19.41 55.06
CA MET A 1 -14.80 -18.80 54.03
C MET A 1 -15.23 -19.92 53.10
N LYS A 2 -16.51 -20.03 52.73
CA LYS A 2 -16.90 -20.93 51.64
C LYS A 2 -16.42 -20.27 50.34
N GLU A 3 -15.65 -21.00 49.55
CA GLU A 3 -15.26 -20.54 48.23
C GLU A 3 -16.52 -20.50 47.35
N GLU A 4 -16.80 -19.35 46.74
CA GLU A 4 -17.96 -19.18 45.87
C GLU A 4 -17.70 -19.85 44.51
N THR A 5 -18.69 -20.61 44.03
CA THR A 5 -18.61 -21.39 42.79
C THR A 5 -19.65 -20.92 41.77
N TYR A 6 -19.43 -21.27 40.49
CA TYR A 6 -20.38 -21.08 39.39
C TYR A 6 -20.44 -22.34 38.53
N VAL A 7 -21.50 -22.48 37.74
CA VAL A 7 -21.65 -23.58 36.76
C VAL A 7 -21.28 -23.06 35.38
N CYS A 8 -20.38 -23.75 34.69
CA CYS A 8 -20.03 -23.42 33.31
C CYS A 8 -21.20 -23.69 32.36
N ALA A 9 -21.54 -22.72 31.51
CA ALA A 9 -22.67 -22.80 30.57
C ALA A 9 -22.54 -23.92 29.52
N ILE A 10 -21.31 -24.32 29.17
CA ILE A 10 -21.04 -25.33 28.12
C ILE A 10 -20.95 -26.74 28.70
N CYS A 11 -20.00 -26.98 29.63
CA CYS A 11 -19.77 -28.34 30.16
C CYS A 11 -20.64 -28.71 31.37
N GLY A 12 -21.36 -27.75 31.97
CA GLY A 12 -22.26 -27.96 33.11
C GLY A 12 -21.58 -28.33 34.43
N ARG A 13 -20.25 -28.26 34.53
CA ARG A 13 -19.50 -28.54 35.77
C ARG A 13 -19.36 -27.28 36.63
N GLU A 14 -19.19 -27.49 37.93
CA GLU A 14 -18.92 -26.41 38.90
C GLU A 14 -17.43 -26.05 38.97
N TYR A 15 -17.12 -24.76 38.99
CA TYR A 15 -15.77 -24.20 39.10
C TYR A 15 -15.74 -23.06 40.12
N LEU A 16 -14.55 -22.69 40.59
CA LEU A 16 -14.35 -21.53 41.46
C LEU A 16 -14.59 -20.23 40.69
N ILE A 17 -15.26 -19.24 41.29
CA ILE A 17 -15.52 -17.93 40.63
C ILE A 17 -14.22 -17.24 40.18
N SER A 18 -13.08 -17.51 40.82
CA SER A 18 -11.77 -16.98 40.41
C SER A 18 -11.28 -17.47 39.04
N GLN A 19 -11.87 -18.53 38.49
CA GLN A 19 -11.55 -19.10 37.18
C GLN A 19 -12.59 -18.75 36.12
N ARG A 20 -13.54 -17.86 36.44
CA ARG A 20 -14.66 -17.55 35.58
C ARG A 20 -14.26 -16.61 34.45
N GLU A 21 -14.43 -17.09 33.23
CA GLU A 21 -14.40 -16.27 32.03
C GLU A 21 -15.83 -15.86 31.68
N GLU A 22 -16.04 -14.59 31.34
CA GLU A 22 -17.34 -14.07 30.90
C GLU A 22 -17.26 -13.74 29.41
N PHE A 23 -18.18 -14.32 28.63
CA PHE A 23 -18.24 -14.11 27.19
C PHE A 23 -19.69 -14.13 26.71
N ASP A 24 -20.10 -13.09 25.98
CA ASP A 24 -21.45 -12.93 25.44
C ASP A 24 -22.57 -13.17 26.48
N GLY A 25 -22.37 -12.63 27.70
CA GLY A 25 -23.30 -12.79 28.82
C GLY A 25 -23.34 -14.19 29.46
N GLN A 26 -22.46 -15.10 29.06
CA GLN A 26 -22.34 -16.46 29.61
C GLN A 26 -21.09 -16.62 30.47
N PHE A 27 -21.14 -17.52 31.44
CA PHE A 27 -20.01 -17.86 32.30
C PHE A 27 -19.39 -19.20 31.89
N LEU A 28 -18.12 -19.15 31.47
CA LEU A 28 -17.37 -20.28 30.95
C LEU A 28 -16.24 -20.66 31.89
N CYS A 29 -15.89 -21.95 31.92
CA CYS A 29 -14.62 -22.38 32.52
C CYS A 29 -13.47 -22.09 31.55
N PRO A 30 -12.22 -21.98 32.01
CA PRO A 30 -11.10 -21.60 31.16
C PRO A 30 -10.89 -22.54 29.97
N HIS A 31 -11.23 -23.82 30.13
CA HIS A 31 -11.15 -24.81 29.06
C HIS A 31 -12.19 -24.58 27.97
N CYS A 32 -13.48 -24.48 28.34
CA CYS A 32 -14.55 -24.18 27.38
C CYS A 32 -14.37 -22.80 26.75
N PHE A 33 -13.91 -21.79 27.50
CA PHE A 33 -13.59 -20.50 26.90
C PHE A 33 -12.51 -20.61 25.83
N ALA A 34 -11.45 -21.40 26.07
CA ALA A 34 -10.37 -21.59 25.11
C ALA A 34 -10.75 -22.45 23.91
N GLU A 35 -11.63 -23.45 24.07
CA GLU A 35 -12.06 -24.35 22.97
C GLU A 35 -13.21 -23.77 22.14
N GLU A 36 -14.17 -23.13 22.79
CA GLU A 36 -15.41 -22.65 22.15
C GLU A 36 -15.30 -21.22 21.61
N THR A 37 -14.19 -20.52 21.88
CA THR A 37 -13.99 -19.16 21.37
C THR A 37 -12.61 -18.98 20.76
N VAL A 38 -12.55 -18.10 19.77
CA VAL A 38 -11.33 -17.78 19.03
C VAL A 38 -11.18 -16.27 18.87
N ALA A 39 -9.94 -15.78 18.86
CA ALA A 39 -9.67 -14.37 18.59
C ALA A 39 -9.57 -14.14 17.08
N CYS A 40 -10.31 -13.17 16.57
CA CYS A 40 -10.20 -12.70 15.20
C CYS A 40 -8.76 -12.27 14.92
N HIS A 41 -8.17 -12.79 13.84
CA HIS A 41 -6.81 -12.53 13.41
C HIS A 41 -6.55 -11.05 13.12
N VAL A 42 -7.58 -10.30 12.71
CA VAL A 42 -7.45 -8.90 12.28
C VAL A 42 -7.69 -7.92 13.43
N CYS A 43 -8.80 -8.02 14.16
CA CYS A 43 -9.16 -7.03 15.18
C CYS A 43 -8.91 -7.50 16.62
N GLY A 44 -8.52 -8.76 16.83
CA GLY A 44 -8.35 -9.35 18.17
C GLY A 44 -9.65 -9.56 18.93
N GLU A 45 -10.80 -9.18 18.37
CA GLU A 45 -12.12 -9.43 18.94
C GLU A 45 -12.35 -10.93 19.05
N ARG A 46 -12.77 -11.37 20.23
CA ARG A 46 -13.08 -12.77 20.48
C ARG A 46 -14.50 -13.07 19.99
N VAL A 47 -14.66 -14.16 19.26
CA VAL A 47 -15.93 -14.67 18.73
C VAL A 47 -16.09 -16.14 19.12
N TRP A 48 -17.32 -16.66 19.03
CA TRP A 48 -17.53 -18.10 19.14
C TRP A 48 -16.83 -18.82 17.99
N THR A 49 -16.29 -20.01 18.23
CA THR A 49 -15.62 -20.81 17.20
C THR A 49 -16.57 -21.16 16.05
N ASP A 50 -17.86 -21.38 16.33
CA ASP A 50 -18.91 -21.63 15.33
C ASP A 50 -19.25 -20.38 14.50
N ASP A 51 -18.96 -19.18 15.00
CA ASP A 51 -19.14 -17.89 14.31
C ASP A 51 -17.85 -17.45 13.57
N ASN A 52 -16.85 -18.32 13.48
CA ASN A 52 -15.63 -18.04 12.74
C ASN A 52 -15.94 -17.98 11.23
N ALA A 53 -15.97 -16.77 10.68
CA ALA A 53 -16.18 -16.52 9.25
C ALA A 53 -14.95 -16.85 8.37
N GLY A 54 -13.79 -17.07 8.99
CA GLY A 54 -12.55 -17.40 8.30
C GLY A 54 -12.31 -18.91 8.21
N ASN A 55 -11.11 -19.34 8.58
CA ASN A 55 -10.76 -20.76 8.68
C ASN A 55 -9.97 -21.03 9.98
N SER A 56 -9.46 -22.25 10.15
CA SER A 56 -8.70 -22.64 11.35
C SER A 56 -7.38 -21.88 11.51
N ASP A 57 -6.74 -21.51 10.40
CA ASP A 57 -5.44 -20.86 10.40
C ASP A 57 -5.56 -19.33 10.48
N THR A 58 -6.66 -18.77 9.95
CA THR A 58 -7.00 -17.35 9.97
C THR A 58 -8.44 -17.19 10.46
N PRO A 59 -8.67 -17.23 11.79
CA PRO A 59 -9.99 -17.01 12.35
C PRO A 59 -10.42 -15.56 12.15
N LEU A 60 -11.68 -15.31 11.77
CA LEU A 60 -12.19 -13.98 11.49
C LEU A 60 -13.58 -13.79 12.11
N CYS A 61 -13.84 -12.60 12.64
CA CYS A 61 -15.21 -12.17 12.89
C CYS A 61 -15.87 -11.74 11.56
N GLU A 62 -17.19 -11.82 11.48
CA GLU A 62 -17.99 -11.48 10.29
C GLU A 62 -17.62 -10.11 9.71
N ARG A 63 -17.52 -9.07 10.56
CA ARG A 63 -17.14 -7.72 10.12
C ARG A 63 -15.75 -7.66 9.48
N CYS A 64 -14.79 -8.42 9.98
CA CYS A 64 -13.43 -8.45 9.41
C CYS A 64 -13.37 -9.29 8.14
N TYR A 65 -14.17 -10.36 8.07
CA TYR A 65 -14.34 -11.13 6.84
C TYR A 65 -14.93 -10.22 5.74
N ASP A 66 -16.12 -9.65 5.94
CA ASP A 66 -16.81 -8.83 4.94
C ASP A 66 -15.98 -7.64 4.42
N ARG A 67 -15.06 -7.13 5.26
CA ARG A 67 -14.26 -5.97 4.93
C ARG A 67 -12.94 -6.30 4.23
N TYR A 68 -12.31 -7.42 4.56
CA TYR A 68 -10.93 -7.70 4.16
C TYR A 68 -10.74 -9.02 3.45
N TYR A 69 -11.71 -9.92 3.50
CA TYR A 69 -11.60 -11.27 2.96
C TYR A 69 -12.80 -11.63 2.08
N THR A 70 -12.58 -12.64 1.25
CA THR A 70 -13.58 -13.30 0.42
C THR A 70 -13.17 -14.77 0.23
N ASN A 71 -13.96 -15.55 -0.50
CA ASN A 71 -13.62 -16.93 -0.84
C ASN A 71 -13.59 -17.12 -2.35
N CYS A 72 -12.61 -17.87 -2.84
CA CYS A 72 -12.57 -18.29 -4.23
C CYS A 72 -13.84 -19.09 -4.59
N VAL A 73 -14.63 -18.63 -5.56
CA VAL A 73 -15.90 -19.27 -5.94
C VAL A 73 -15.72 -20.69 -6.51
N ARG A 74 -14.51 -21.03 -6.97
CA ARG A 74 -14.21 -22.34 -7.57
C ARG A 74 -13.68 -23.37 -6.58
N CYS A 75 -12.84 -22.98 -5.62
CA CYS A 75 -12.20 -23.92 -4.70
C CYS A 75 -12.53 -23.68 -3.21
N GLY A 76 -13.20 -22.58 -2.88
CA GLY A 76 -13.54 -22.21 -1.50
C GLY A 76 -12.36 -21.67 -0.68
N GLU A 77 -11.18 -21.48 -1.27
CA GLU A 77 -10.01 -20.92 -0.59
C GLU A 77 -10.33 -19.53 -0.02
N LEU A 78 -9.98 -19.30 1.24
CA LEU A 78 -10.11 -17.99 1.89
C LEU A 78 -9.02 -17.05 1.36
N LEU A 79 -9.41 -15.91 0.81
CA LEU A 79 -8.54 -14.94 0.17
C LEU A 79 -8.66 -13.60 0.89
N HIS A 80 -7.54 -12.91 1.08
CA HIS A 80 -7.63 -11.48 1.36
C HIS A 80 -8.08 -10.75 0.08
N ASN A 81 -8.81 -9.63 0.21
CA ASN A 81 -9.39 -8.92 -0.93
C ASN A 81 -8.33 -8.41 -1.95
N ASP A 82 -7.08 -8.21 -1.52
CA ASP A 82 -5.97 -7.81 -2.39
C ASP A 82 -5.20 -9.00 -3.02
N GLU A 83 -5.69 -10.23 -2.80
CA GLU A 83 -5.22 -11.49 -3.39
C GLU A 83 -6.29 -12.13 -4.31
N ALA A 84 -7.48 -11.53 -4.39
CA ALA A 84 -8.57 -11.98 -5.23
C ALA A 84 -8.40 -11.52 -6.69
N TYR A 85 -8.72 -12.43 -7.61
CA TYR A 85 -8.72 -12.21 -9.05
C TYR A 85 -10.15 -12.27 -9.58
N TYR A 86 -10.41 -11.51 -10.65
CA TYR A 86 -11.70 -11.44 -11.32
C TYR A 86 -11.47 -11.57 -12.82
N ASP A 87 -12.33 -12.30 -13.51
CA ASP A 87 -12.26 -12.44 -14.96
C ASP A 87 -12.71 -11.15 -15.66
N ARG A 88 -12.29 -10.91 -16.90
CA ARG A 88 -12.76 -9.73 -17.68
C ARG A 88 -14.27 -9.74 -17.88
N ASP A 89 -14.85 -10.94 -17.96
CA ASP A 89 -16.28 -11.12 -18.15
C ASP A 89 -17.09 -10.91 -16.84
N ASP A 90 -16.42 -10.62 -15.72
CA ASP A 90 -17.00 -10.29 -14.41
C ASP A 90 -16.67 -8.83 -14.00
N PRO A 91 -17.32 -7.84 -14.63
CA PRO A 91 -17.06 -6.43 -14.34
C PRO A 91 -17.58 -5.97 -12.97
N ASP A 92 -18.47 -6.75 -12.35
CA ASP A 92 -19.09 -6.43 -11.06
C ASP A 92 -18.33 -7.04 -9.86
N GLU A 93 -17.22 -7.75 -10.12
CA GLU A 93 -16.36 -8.40 -9.12
C GLU A 93 -17.12 -9.40 -8.22
N GLU A 94 -18.11 -10.11 -8.77
CA GLU A 94 -18.97 -11.03 -8.01
C GLU A 94 -18.37 -12.45 -7.91
N GLU A 95 -17.41 -12.80 -8.77
CA GLU A 95 -16.80 -14.13 -8.88
C GLU A 95 -15.30 -14.11 -8.53
N PRO A 96 -14.92 -13.87 -7.26
CA PRO A 96 -13.52 -13.89 -6.83
C PRO A 96 -12.87 -15.26 -7.06
N LEU A 97 -11.65 -15.24 -7.59
CA LEU A 97 -10.82 -16.40 -7.88
C LEU A 97 -9.48 -16.30 -7.17
N CYS A 98 -8.96 -17.43 -6.68
CA CYS A 98 -7.55 -17.52 -6.30
C CYS A 98 -6.66 -17.56 -7.55
N HIS A 99 -5.38 -17.20 -7.42
CA HIS A 99 -4.41 -17.19 -8.53
C HIS A 99 -4.40 -18.51 -9.33
N ALA A 100 -4.44 -19.66 -8.64
CA ALA A 100 -4.45 -20.97 -9.27
C ALA A 100 -5.74 -21.27 -10.08
N CYS A 101 -6.87 -20.71 -9.66
CA CYS A 101 -8.14 -20.86 -10.36
C CYS A 101 -8.26 -19.87 -11.54
N TYR A 102 -7.73 -18.65 -11.38
CA TYR A 102 -7.66 -17.63 -12.41
C TYR A 102 -6.73 -18.04 -13.56
N THR A 103 -5.50 -18.46 -13.26
CA THR A 103 -4.49 -18.84 -14.28
C THR A 103 -4.87 -20.04 -15.15
N ARG A 104 -5.82 -20.86 -14.71
CA ARG A 104 -6.38 -21.96 -15.55
C ARG A 104 -7.25 -21.45 -16.69
N THR A 105 -7.80 -20.25 -16.56
CA THR A 105 -8.68 -19.63 -17.55
C THR A 105 -8.07 -18.39 -18.20
N ALA A 106 -7.10 -17.76 -17.54
CA ALA A 106 -6.39 -16.60 -18.07
C ALA A 106 -5.60 -16.94 -19.34
N GLY A 107 -5.76 -16.11 -20.37
CA GLY A 107 -4.98 -16.21 -21.61
C GLY A 107 -3.57 -15.61 -21.46
N GLU A 108 -2.67 -15.93 -22.40
CA GLU A 108 -1.35 -15.30 -22.52
C GLU A 108 -1.47 -13.87 -23.08
N TRP A 109 -2.11 -12.98 -22.34
CA TRP A 109 -2.28 -11.58 -22.73
C TRP A 109 -1.04 -10.76 -22.41
N ALA A 110 -0.73 -9.80 -23.26
CA ALA A 110 0.37 -8.86 -22.99
C ALA A 110 -0.05 -7.74 -22.03
N ILE A 111 -1.35 -7.48 -21.93
CA ILE A 111 -1.97 -6.57 -20.99
C ILE A 111 -2.93 -7.44 -20.20
N GLN A 112 -2.60 -7.67 -18.94
CA GLN A 112 -3.34 -8.52 -18.02
C GLN A 112 -4.53 -7.76 -17.43
N ASP A 113 -5.35 -8.44 -16.65
CA ASP A 113 -6.51 -7.83 -16.01
C ASP A 113 -6.08 -6.90 -14.88
N TYR A 114 -6.97 -5.98 -14.49
CA TYR A 114 -6.67 -4.98 -13.46
C TYR A 114 -6.36 -5.62 -12.09
N CYS A 115 -6.89 -6.82 -11.81
CA CYS A 115 -6.63 -7.59 -10.59
C CYS A 115 -5.36 -8.46 -10.67
N TYR A 116 -4.72 -8.56 -11.85
CA TYR A 116 -3.58 -9.45 -12.04
C TYR A 116 -2.38 -9.05 -11.17
N LYS A 117 -1.91 -9.99 -10.33
CA LYS A 117 -0.82 -9.78 -9.36
C LYS A 117 0.03 -11.05 -9.21
N PRO A 118 0.98 -11.31 -10.12
CA PRO A 118 1.76 -12.54 -10.12
C PRO A 118 2.56 -12.69 -8.81
N GLU A 119 3.01 -13.91 -8.54
CA GLU A 119 3.94 -14.17 -7.44
C GLU A 119 5.15 -13.20 -7.54
N PRO A 120 5.43 -12.40 -6.51
CA PRO A 120 6.43 -11.34 -6.61
C PRO A 120 7.86 -11.90 -6.70
N ILE A 121 8.60 -11.46 -7.73
CA ILE A 121 10.03 -11.71 -7.84
C ILE A 121 10.78 -10.52 -7.21
N PHE A 122 11.44 -10.75 -6.07
CA PHE A 122 12.15 -9.68 -5.36
C PHE A 122 13.56 -9.46 -5.94
N TYR A 123 13.84 -8.22 -6.36
CA TYR A 123 15.14 -7.84 -6.91
C TYR A 123 15.95 -6.94 -5.97
N GLY A 124 17.20 -7.33 -5.71
CA GLY A 124 18.11 -6.61 -4.81
C GLY A 124 17.89 -6.91 -3.33
N ASP A 125 18.54 -6.14 -2.47
CA ASP A 125 18.56 -6.40 -1.03
C ASP A 125 17.40 -5.70 -0.28
N GLY A 126 16.75 -6.47 0.60
CA GLY A 126 15.65 -6.00 1.46
C GLY A 126 16.11 -5.34 2.77
N PRO A 127 15.16 -5.02 3.69
CA PRO A 127 13.73 -5.36 3.66
C PRO A 127 12.84 -4.33 2.93
N ARG A 128 13.42 -3.22 2.44
CA ARG A 128 12.68 -2.14 1.77
C ARG A 128 12.67 -2.36 0.25
N PHE A 129 11.53 -2.82 -0.25
CA PHE A 129 11.28 -2.98 -1.67
C PHE A 129 10.25 -1.97 -2.17
N PHE A 130 10.41 -1.57 -3.42
CA PHE A 130 9.57 -0.63 -4.14
C PHE A 130 8.94 -1.32 -5.35
N GLY A 131 7.61 -1.41 -5.37
CA GLY A 131 6.83 -1.71 -6.58
C GLY A 131 6.38 -0.40 -7.22
N VAL A 132 6.51 -0.28 -8.54
CA VAL A 132 6.10 0.93 -9.27
C VAL A 132 4.97 0.58 -10.22
N GLU A 133 3.90 1.36 -10.17
CA GLU A 133 2.82 1.36 -11.14
C GLU A 133 2.90 2.67 -11.93
N LEU A 134 3.26 2.57 -13.21
CA LEU A 134 3.39 3.71 -14.12
C LEU A 134 2.28 3.65 -15.18
N GLU A 135 1.32 4.53 -15.07
CA GLU A 135 0.23 4.66 -16.03
C GLU A 135 0.66 5.45 -17.28
N ILE A 136 0.32 4.93 -18.46
CA ILE A 136 0.54 5.57 -19.76
C ILE A 136 -0.75 5.56 -20.59
N ASP A 137 -1.02 6.63 -21.35
CA ASP A 137 -2.31 6.84 -22.01
C ASP A 137 -2.16 7.65 -23.32
N GLY A 138 -3.19 7.65 -24.16
CA GLY A 138 -3.30 8.42 -25.40
C GLY A 138 -2.84 7.71 -26.67
N ALA A 139 -2.48 6.42 -26.60
CA ALA A 139 -2.06 5.64 -27.78
C ALA A 139 -2.66 4.22 -27.84
N GLY A 140 -3.77 4.02 -27.14
CA GLY A 140 -4.62 2.84 -27.10
C GLY A 140 -4.12 1.70 -26.22
N GLU A 141 -5.03 0.84 -25.80
CA GLU A 141 -4.72 -0.36 -25.02
C GLU A 141 -4.35 -1.53 -25.95
N TYR A 142 -3.20 -1.42 -26.61
CA TYR A 142 -2.78 -2.41 -27.61
C TYR A 142 -1.73 -3.38 -27.06
N GLY A 143 -2.07 -4.68 -27.03
CA GLY A 143 -1.12 -5.73 -26.64
C GLY A 143 0.17 -5.75 -27.48
N SER A 144 0.15 -5.28 -28.74
CA SER A 144 1.36 -5.12 -29.55
C SER A 144 2.30 -4.03 -29.04
N ASN A 145 1.78 -2.98 -28.41
CA ASN A 145 2.55 -1.91 -27.80
C ASN A 145 3.12 -2.38 -26.45
N ALA A 146 2.29 -3.00 -25.61
CA ALA A 146 2.74 -3.62 -24.36
C ALA A 146 3.89 -4.63 -24.59
N LYS A 147 3.77 -5.52 -25.61
CA LYS A 147 4.85 -6.45 -25.99
C LYS A 147 6.18 -5.77 -26.32
N LYS A 148 6.18 -4.55 -26.86
CA LYS A 148 7.42 -3.82 -27.14
C LYS A 148 8.06 -3.31 -25.85
N LEU A 149 7.28 -2.79 -24.91
CA LEU A 149 7.78 -2.33 -23.61
C LEU A 149 8.25 -3.51 -22.74
N LEU A 150 7.48 -4.61 -22.73
CA LEU A 150 7.86 -5.86 -22.07
C LEU A 150 9.22 -6.38 -22.58
N ARG A 151 9.46 -6.34 -23.89
CA ARG A 151 10.78 -6.74 -24.45
C ARG A 151 11.92 -5.84 -24.01
N ILE A 152 11.69 -4.55 -23.78
CA ILE A 152 12.73 -3.62 -23.30
C ILE A 152 13.09 -3.95 -21.85
N ALA A 153 12.08 -4.16 -21.01
CA ALA A 153 12.28 -4.36 -19.58
C ALA A 153 12.70 -5.78 -19.22
N ASN A 154 12.11 -6.78 -19.90
CA ASN A 154 12.21 -8.19 -19.54
C ASN A 154 13.16 -8.99 -20.46
N GLU A 155 14.14 -8.35 -21.08
CA GLU A 155 15.08 -9.03 -22.00
C GLU A 155 15.86 -10.16 -21.30
N GLU A 156 16.28 -9.93 -20.05
CA GLU A 156 17.10 -10.87 -19.27
C GLU A 156 16.31 -11.56 -18.16
N GLU A 157 15.40 -10.84 -17.50
CA GLU A 157 14.68 -11.25 -16.31
C GLU A 157 13.27 -10.65 -16.34
N GLU A 158 12.28 -11.28 -15.72
CA GLU A 158 10.92 -10.75 -15.66
C GLU A 158 10.83 -9.62 -14.63
N ARG A 159 10.93 -8.36 -15.09
CA ARG A 159 10.98 -7.15 -14.25
C ARG A 159 9.64 -6.43 -14.16
N ILE A 160 8.85 -6.47 -15.23
CA ILE A 160 7.55 -5.82 -15.33
C ILE A 160 6.47 -6.73 -15.92
N TYR A 161 5.23 -6.39 -15.66
CA TYR A 161 4.05 -6.84 -16.38
C TYR A 161 3.16 -5.64 -16.69
N CYS A 162 2.21 -5.77 -17.63
CA CYS A 162 1.29 -4.69 -17.97
C CYS A 162 -0.13 -5.10 -17.63
N LYS A 163 -0.95 -4.15 -17.18
CA LYS A 163 -2.34 -4.39 -16.75
C LYS A 163 -3.29 -3.37 -17.34
N HIS A 164 -4.54 -3.77 -17.48
CA HIS A 164 -5.66 -2.87 -17.70
C HIS A 164 -5.84 -1.97 -16.46
N ASP A 165 -6.13 -0.69 -16.69
CA ASP A 165 -6.50 0.26 -15.65
C ASP A 165 -7.73 1.05 -16.11
N GLY A 166 -8.85 0.87 -15.41
CA GLY A 166 -10.13 1.49 -15.74
C GLY A 166 -10.17 3.01 -15.53
N SER A 167 -9.13 3.62 -14.98
CA SER A 167 -8.99 5.08 -14.89
C SER A 167 -8.39 5.72 -16.15
N LEU A 168 -7.90 4.91 -17.10
CA LEU A 168 -7.30 5.35 -18.36
C LEU A 168 -8.31 5.27 -19.52
N GLU A 169 -8.10 6.10 -20.54
CA GLU A 169 -8.98 6.12 -21.72
C GLU A 169 -8.44 5.23 -22.85
N GLU A 170 -7.18 5.40 -23.21
CA GLU A 170 -6.50 4.79 -24.35
C GLU A 170 -5.07 4.38 -23.92
N GLY A 171 -5.00 3.58 -22.86
CA GLY A 171 -3.77 3.36 -22.09
C GLY A 171 -3.69 2.01 -21.38
N PHE A 172 -2.59 1.79 -20.68
CA PHE A 172 -2.42 0.67 -19.75
C PHE A 172 -1.40 1.04 -18.66
N GLU A 173 -1.36 0.25 -17.61
CA GLU A 173 -0.44 0.40 -16.49
C GLU A 173 0.78 -0.52 -16.67
N ILE A 174 1.98 0.02 -16.48
CA ILE A 174 3.23 -0.75 -16.40
C ILE A 174 3.56 -0.97 -14.93
N VAL A 175 3.58 -2.23 -14.49
CA VAL A 175 3.81 -2.59 -13.10
C VAL A 175 5.13 -3.33 -12.95
N THR A 176 5.96 -2.91 -12.00
CA THR A 176 7.20 -3.64 -11.68
C THR A 176 6.96 -4.69 -10.62
N HIS A 177 7.73 -5.77 -10.68
CA HIS A 177 7.96 -6.57 -9.48
C HIS A 177 8.65 -5.73 -8.37
N PRO A 178 8.65 -6.17 -7.10
CA PRO A 178 9.28 -5.42 -6.01
C PRO A 178 10.80 -5.37 -6.14
N MET A 179 11.39 -4.17 -6.05
CA MET A 179 12.84 -3.97 -6.23
C MET A 179 13.41 -3.07 -5.15
N SER A 180 14.62 -3.33 -4.67
CA SER A 180 15.33 -2.36 -3.81
C SER A 180 15.57 -1.05 -4.58
N LEU A 181 15.72 0.08 -3.88
CA LEU A 181 15.99 1.35 -4.54
C LEU A 181 17.26 1.26 -5.40
N SER A 182 18.31 0.60 -4.92
CA SER A 182 19.55 0.41 -5.69
C SER A 182 19.31 -0.30 -7.02
N TYR A 183 18.44 -1.33 -7.04
CA TYR A 183 18.08 -2.04 -8.27
C TYR A 183 17.25 -1.15 -9.21
N GLN A 184 16.24 -0.44 -8.69
CA GLN A 184 15.45 0.54 -9.46
C GLN A 184 16.33 1.59 -10.16
N LEU A 185 17.41 2.04 -9.50
CA LEU A 185 18.31 3.06 -10.03
C LEU A 185 19.34 2.54 -11.03
N ARG A 186 19.79 1.29 -10.88
CA ARG A 186 20.99 0.79 -11.58
C ARG A 186 20.70 -0.26 -12.63
N GLN A 187 19.65 -1.06 -12.45
CA GLN A 187 19.37 -2.23 -13.29
C GLN A 187 18.08 -2.07 -14.08
N MET A 188 17.08 -1.38 -13.53
CA MET A 188 15.81 -1.17 -14.21
C MET A 188 15.97 -0.18 -15.39
N PRO A 189 15.63 -0.57 -16.65
CA PRO A 189 15.88 0.25 -17.83
C PRO A 189 14.81 1.35 -18.02
N TRP A 190 14.61 2.18 -16.99
CA TRP A 190 13.57 3.22 -16.97
C TRP A 190 13.70 4.23 -18.09
N GLU A 191 14.92 4.62 -18.49
CA GLU A 191 15.11 5.54 -19.61
C GLU A 191 14.59 4.96 -20.92
N GLN A 192 14.91 3.69 -21.19
CA GLN A 192 14.50 2.97 -22.39
C GLN A 192 12.99 2.72 -22.39
N ILE A 193 12.40 2.35 -21.25
CA ILE A 193 10.95 2.16 -21.11
C ILE A 193 10.22 3.48 -21.35
N CYS A 194 10.63 4.56 -20.67
CA CYS A 194 10.02 5.88 -20.84
C CYS A 194 10.11 6.37 -22.29
N LYS A 195 11.30 6.23 -22.91
CA LYS A 195 11.53 6.62 -24.30
C LYS A 195 10.70 5.77 -25.27
N GLY A 196 10.66 4.45 -25.05
CA GLY A 196 9.87 3.52 -25.86
C GLY A 196 8.37 3.85 -25.81
N ALA A 197 7.84 4.19 -24.64
CA ALA A 197 6.44 4.61 -24.50
C ALA A 197 6.15 5.89 -25.30
N VAL A 198 7.03 6.90 -25.21
CA VAL A 198 6.92 8.13 -26.01
C VAL A 198 6.98 7.85 -27.51
N GLU A 199 7.89 6.99 -27.96
CA GLU A 199 8.03 6.61 -29.38
C GLU A 199 6.81 5.85 -29.91
N LEU A 200 6.07 5.16 -29.04
CA LEU A 200 4.80 4.52 -29.37
C LEU A 200 3.60 5.48 -29.36
N GLY A 201 3.82 6.74 -29.00
CA GLY A 201 2.79 7.79 -28.99
C GLY A 201 2.12 8.00 -27.64
N TYR A 202 2.50 7.25 -26.60
CA TYR A 202 1.91 7.43 -25.27
C TYR A 202 2.38 8.72 -24.63
N THR A 203 1.48 9.28 -23.83
CA THR A 203 1.77 10.31 -22.84
C THR A 203 1.48 9.76 -21.45
N SER A 204 1.76 10.55 -20.41
CA SER A 204 1.39 10.17 -19.05
C SER A 204 0.99 11.43 -18.28
N HIS A 205 1.93 12.35 -18.08
CA HIS A 205 1.60 13.63 -17.47
C HIS A 205 0.53 14.42 -18.27
N GLN A 206 0.66 14.48 -19.60
CA GLN A 206 -0.22 15.26 -20.47
C GLN A 206 -1.60 14.65 -20.68
N ALA A 207 -1.77 13.33 -20.49
CA ALA A 207 -3.07 12.65 -20.62
C ALA A 207 -4.09 13.17 -19.60
N GLY A 208 -3.63 13.48 -18.38
CA GLY A 208 -4.48 14.01 -17.30
C GLY A 208 -5.16 12.96 -16.44
N THR A 209 -5.25 11.72 -16.94
CA THR A 209 -5.72 10.50 -16.27
C THR A 209 -4.61 9.85 -15.42
N CYS A 210 -3.38 9.84 -15.93
CA CYS A 210 -2.31 8.99 -15.38
C CYS A 210 -1.77 9.34 -13.97
N GLY A 211 -1.57 8.30 -13.17
CA GLY A 211 -0.82 8.23 -11.91
C GLY A 211 0.61 7.68 -12.03
N LEU A 212 1.35 7.82 -10.93
CA LEU A 212 2.60 7.11 -10.65
C LEU A 212 2.50 6.63 -9.20
N HIS A 213 2.13 5.37 -9.01
CA HIS A 213 2.00 4.79 -7.67
C HIS A 213 3.28 4.06 -7.28
N ILE A 214 3.63 4.16 -6.00
CA ILE A 214 4.80 3.51 -5.44
C ILE A 214 4.36 2.69 -4.24
N HIS A 215 4.50 1.38 -4.32
CA HIS A 215 4.31 0.48 -3.21
C HIS A 215 5.60 0.34 -2.42
N VAL A 216 5.53 0.40 -1.10
CA VAL A 216 6.65 0.11 -0.19
C VAL A 216 6.28 -1.06 0.70
N SER A 217 7.16 -2.06 0.78
CA SER A 217 6.96 -3.23 1.65
C SER A 217 6.76 -2.83 3.11
N ARG A 218 5.76 -3.41 3.78
CA ARG A 218 5.51 -3.15 5.21
C ARG A 218 6.66 -3.58 6.10
N LEU A 219 7.38 -4.64 5.71
CA LEU A 219 8.60 -5.10 6.38
C LEU A 219 9.71 -4.03 6.41
N ALA A 220 9.65 -3.00 5.56
CA ALA A 220 10.55 -1.85 5.66
C ALA A 220 10.37 -1.08 6.98
N PHE A 221 9.18 -1.13 7.58
CA PHE A 221 8.77 -0.36 8.75
C PHE A 221 8.85 -1.16 10.07
N GLY A 222 9.20 -2.45 10.01
CA GLY A 222 9.36 -3.31 11.18
C GLY A 222 8.87 -4.74 10.94
N GLU A 223 9.25 -5.64 11.84
CA GLU A 223 8.87 -7.06 11.79
C GLU A 223 7.49 -7.30 12.42
N THR A 224 7.07 -6.44 13.33
CA THR A 224 5.79 -6.55 14.04
C THR A 224 4.81 -5.46 13.59
N GLU A 225 3.51 -5.75 13.67
CA GLU A 225 2.47 -4.77 13.32
C GLU A 225 2.61 -3.46 14.11
N VAL A 226 2.95 -3.53 15.41
CA VAL A 226 3.12 -2.34 16.25
C VAL A 226 4.27 -1.44 15.74
N GLN A 227 5.39 -2.04 15.33
CA GLN A 227 6.51 -1.29 14.75
C GLN A 227 6.11 -0.66 13.41
N GLN A 228 5.46 -1.46 12.55
CA GLN A 228 4.99 -1.01 11.24
C GLN A 228 4.01 0.16 11.39
N ASP A 229 2.99 0.02 12.25
CA ASP A 229 2.00 1.06 12.51
C ASP A 229 2.64 2.34 13.02
N THR A 230 3.59 2.24 13.95
CA THR A 230 4.27 3.41 14.51
C THR A 230 5.02 4.20 13.42
N ALA A 231 5.74 3.52 12.53
CA ALA A 231 6.46 4.20 11.44
C ALA A 231 5.50 4.64 10.31
N ILE A 232 4.48 3.86 9.96
CA ILE A 232 3.47 4.26 8.97
C ILE A 232 2.70 5.49 9.44
N ALA A 233 2.34 5.57 10.74
CA ALA A 233 1.73 6.75 11.33
C ALA A 233 2.58 8.01 11.11
N ARG A 234 3.91 7.90 11.22
CA ARG A 234 4.85 8.98 10.91
C ARG A 234 4.91 9.33 9.43
N VAL A 235 4.80 8.35 8.52
CA VAL A 235 4.64 8.61 7.08
C VAL A 235 3.39 9.47 6.83
N LEU A 236 2.25 9.09 7.41
CA LEU A 236 1.00 9.85 7.28
C LEU A 236 1.15 11.26 7.85
N TYR A 237 1.73 11.39 9.03
CA TYR A 237 1.98 12.70 9.65
C TYR A 237 2.87 13.58 8.77
N PHE A 238 3.93 13.03 8.18
CA PHE A 238 4.80 13.75 7.25
C PHE A 238 4.00 14.30 6.06
N PHE A 239 3.13 13.48 5.48
CA PHE A 239 2.25 13.89 4.37
C PHE A 239 1.29 15.02 4.77
N GLU A 240 0.65 14.90 5.93
CA GLU A 240 -0.28 15.92 6.43
C GLU A 240 0.41 17.25 6.75
N LYS A 241 1.61 17.18 7.33
CA LYS A 241 2.39 18.34 7.75
C LYS A 241 3.02 19.10 6.58
N HIS A 242 3.48 18.39 5.55
CA HIS A 242 4.15 18.97 4.38
C HIS A 242 3.27 18.94 3.12
N TRP A 243 1.96 19.04 3.31
CA TRP A 243 0.98 18.86 2.24
C TRP A 243 1.18 19.82 1.06
N GLU A 244 1.46 21.09 1.32
CA GLU A 244 1.62 22.10 0.26
C GLU A 244 2.85 21.83 -0.61
N GLU A 245 3.96 21.43 0.01
CA GLU A 245 5.18 21.09 -0.71
C GLU A 245 5.03 19.78 -1.50
N LEU A 246 4.38 18.77 -0.91
CA LEU A 246 4.09 17.51 -1.58
C LEU A 246 3.08 17.69 -2.71
N LEU A 247 2.08 18.55 -2.56
CA LEU A 247 1.14 18.95 -3.62
C LEU A 247 1.92 19.53 -4.80
N LYS A 248 2.82 20.48 -4.55
CA LYS A 248 3.66 21.07 -5.58
C LYS A 248 4.62 20.05 -6.22
N PHE A 249 5.16 19.12 -5.44
CA PHE A 249 6.02 18.04 -5.92
C PHE A 249 5.26 17.09 -6.85
N SER A 250 4.03 16.71 -6.45
CA SER A 250 3.17 15.71 -7.08
C SER A 250 2.68 16.07 -8.48
N ARG A 251 2.62 17.37 -8.79
CA ARG A 251 2.12 17.92 -10.07
C ARG A 251 0.62 17.71 -10.29
N ARG A 252 -0.12 17.34 -9.24
CA ARG A 252 -1.58 17.33 -9.22
C ARG A 252 -2.13 18.67 -8.71
N THR A 253 -3.38 18.94 -9.02
CA THR A 253 -4.14 20.04 -8.39
C THR A 253 -4.84 19.54 -7.12
N PRO A 254 -5.28 20.45 -6.21
CA PRO A 254 -6.07 20.05 -5.04
C PRO A 254 -7.30 19.21 -5.40
N HIS A 255 -8.04 19.63 -6.42
CA HIS A 255 -9.23 18.91 -6.89
C HIS A 255 -8.92 17.49 -7.38
N GLN A 256 -7.80 17.31 -8.11
CA GLN A 256 -7.36 15.97 -8.52
C GLN A 256 -7.00 15.08 -7.33
N LEU A 257 -6.44 15.65 -6.24
CA LEU A 257 -6.13 14.87 -5.05
C LEU A 257 -7.38 14.51 -4.25
N GLU A 258 -8.33 15.43 -4.10
CA GLU A 258 -9.60 15.14 -3.41
C GLU A 258 -10.34 13.94 -4.03
N GLN A 259 -10.26 13.79 -5.35
CA GLN A 259 -10.89 12.69 -6.07
C GLN A 259 -10.09 11.37 -6.02
N TRP A 260 -8.76 11.44 -6.18
CA TRP A 260 -7.95 10.24 -6.48
C TRP A 260 -6.95 9.85 -5.39
N ALA A 261 -6.61 10.75 -4.48
CA ALA A 261 -5.55 10.58 -3.50
C ALA A 261 -5.78 11.54 -2.30
N ALA A 262 -6.94 11.41 -1.65
CA ALA A 262 -7.38 12.30 -0.60
C ALA A 262 -6.47 12.21 0.64
N ARG A 263 -6.28 13.33 1.34
CA ARG A 263 -5.58 13.36 2.62
C ARG A 263 -6.47 12.83 3.74
N TYR A 264 -5.87 12.28 4.79
CA TYR A 264 -6.60 11.80 5.98
C TYR A 264 -7.02 12.94 6.91
N GLY A 265 -6.34 14.08 6.81
CA GLY A 265 -6.53 15.24 7.67
C GLY A 265 -5.51 15.28 8.81
N TYR A 266 -4.97 16.47 9.05
CA TYR A 266 -3.94 16.69 10.05
C TYR A 266 -4.47 16.45 11.47
N LYS A 267 -3.64 15.79 12.28
CA LYS A 267 -3.80 15.66 13.73
C LYS A 267 -2.44 15.84 14.39
N GLU A 268 -2.44 16.22 15.67
CA GLU A 268 -1.20 16.50 16.41
C GLU A 268 -0.39 15.22 16.67
N GLN A 269 -1.04 14.07 16.83
CA GLN A 269 -0.36 12.80 17.08
C GLN A 269 -0.39 11.91 15.84
N PRO A 270 0.77 11.38 15.38
CA PRO A 270 0.82 10.48 14.24
C PRO A 270 -0.16 9.31 14.34
N MET A 271 -0.23 8.66 15.51
CA MET A 271 -1.11 7.50 15.73
C MET A 271 -2.60 7.84 15.59
N GLU A 272 -3.02 9.05 15.94
CA GLU A 272 -4.43 9.43 15.77
C GLU A 272 -4.80 9.54 14.28
N ILE A 273 -3.84 9.88 13.40
CA ILE A 273 -4.06 9.91 11.94
C ILE A 273 -4.21 8.47 11.44
N LEU A 274 -3.35 7.57 11.89
CA LEU A 274 -3.43 6.15 11.53
C LEU A 274 -4.72 5.50 12.01
N ASP A 275 -5.11 5.71 13.27
CA ASP A 275 -6.36 5.20 13.83
C ASP A 275 -7.57 5.69 13.03
N HIS A 276 -7.53 6.96 12.61
CA HIS A 276 -8.56 7.54 11.76
C HIS A 276 -8.57 6.94 10.35
N ALA A 277 -7.40 6.69 9.76
CA ALA A 277 -7.25 6.04 8.47
C ALA A 277 -7.77 4.59 8.49
N LYS A 278 -7.38 3.78 9.49
CA LYS A 278 -7.80 2.38 9.62
C LYS A 278 -9.31 2.22 9.87
N LYS A 279 -9.96 3.21 10.50
CA LYS A 279 -11.43 3.18 10.72
C LYS A 279 -12.26 3.26 9.43
N GLY A 280 -11.67 3.59 8.28
CA GLY A 280 -12.33 3.47 6.97
C GLY A 280 -13.26 4.62 6.59
N TYR A 281 -13.17 5.76 7.28
CA TYR A 281 -14.04 6.92 7.03
C TYR A 281 -13.70 7.70 5.74
N HIS A 282 -12.64 7.36 5.01
CA HIS A 282 -12.12 8.14 3.88
C HIS A 282 -11.81 7.27 2.67
N GLY A 283 -12.63 7.39 1.61
CA GLY A 283 -12.25 7.09 0.21
C GLY A 283 -11.78 5.68 -0.14
N GLY A 284 -11.75 4.72 0.80
CA GLY A 284 -11.16 3.40 0.58
C GLY A 284 -9.71 3.50 0.13
N ARG A 285 -9.40 2.99 -1.06
CA ARG A 285 -8.07 3.07 -1.68
C ARG A 285 -7.67 4.47 -2.16
N TYR A 286 -8.62 5.40 -2.32
CA TYR A 286 -8.39 6.72 -2.92
C TYR A 286 -7.81 7.74 -1.93
N THR A 287 -6.75 7.36 -1.22
CA THR A 287 -6.02 8.20 -0.27
C THR A 287 -4.59 8.44 -0.72
N CYS A 288 -3.95 9.51 -0.24
CA CYS A 288 -2.60 9.89 -0.66
C CYS A 288 -1.54 8.82 -0.32
N VAL A 289 -1.77 8.09 0.78
CA VAL A 289 -1.07 6.88 1.16
C VAL A 289 -2.12 5.82 1.45
N ASN A 290 -2.29 4.85 0.57
CA ASN A 290 -3.25 3.76 0.71
C ASN A 290 -2.66 2.65 1.59
N LEU A 291 -3.45 2.22 2.57
CA LEU A 291 -3.09 1.24 3.60
C LEU A 291 -3.87 -0.07 3.47
N THR A 292 -4.68 -0.25 2.44
CA THR A 292 -5.52 -1.45 2.27
C THR A 292 -4.73 -2.68 1.86
N ASN A 293 -3.55 -2.50 1.27
CA ASN A 293 -2.70 -3.62 0.86
C ASN A 293 -2.09 -4.30 2.08
N ARG A 294 -2.11 -5.63 2.08
CA ARG A 294 -1.64 -6.47 3.18
C ARG A 294 -0.14 -6.31 3.39
N ASP A 295 0.66 -6.48 2.34
CA ASP A 295 2.12 -6.52 2.45
C ASP A 295 2.82 -5.20 2.13
N THR A 296 2.09 -4.19 1.67
CA THR A 296 2.65 -2.90 1.25
C THR A 296 1.81 -1.72 1.74
N ILE A 297 2.40 -0.53 1.77
CA ILE A 297 1.65 0.73 1.69
C ILE A 297 1.89 1.35 0.32
N GLU A 298 0.90 2.06 -0.22
CA GLU A 298 0.94 2.58 -1.58
C GLU A 298 0.85 4.10 -1.59
N PHE A 299 1.84 4.77 -2.17
CA PHE A 299 1.88 6.22 -2.33
C PHE A 299 1.21 6.62 -3.66
N ARG A 300 0.01 7.19 -3.59
CA ARG A 300 -0.84 7.47 -4.76
C ARG A 300 -0.85 8.93 -5.22
N MET A 301 -0.23 9.81 -4.44
CA MET A 301 -0.31 11.26 -4.66
C MET A 301 0.29 11.72 -5.99
N PHE A 302 1.25 10.99 -6.56
CA PHE A 302 2.05 11.49 -7.67
C PHE A 302 1.32 11.34 -9.01
N ARG A 303 1.46 12.35 -9.87
CA ARG A 303 0.96 12.30 -11.25
C ARG A 303 1.91 11.50 -12.14
N GLY A 304 1.37 10.81 -13.14
CA GLY A 304 2.14 10.06 -14.14
C GLY A 304 3.22 10.89 -14.84
N THR A 305 4.28 10.21 -15.31
CA THR A 305 5.40 10.84 -16.02
C THR A 305 6.16 9.86 -16.91
N LEU A 306 6.59 10.33 -18.09
CA LEU A 306 7.59 9.65 -18.93
C LEU A 306 8.95 10.36 -18.90
N LYS A 307 9.18 11.21 -17.89
CA LYS A 307 10.49 11.85 -17.67
C LYS A 307 11.27 11.04 -16.64
N TYR A 308 12.38 10.45 -17.05
CA TYR A 308 13.26 9.67 -16.18
C TYR A 308 13.59 10.38 -14.86
N ASN A 309 14.07 11.63 -14.91
CA ASN A 309 14.38 12.39 -13.70
C ASN A 309 13.21 12.46 -12.72
N THR A 310 12.00 12.70 -13.24
CA THR A 310 10.81 12.85 -12.41
C THR A 310 10.43 11.54 -11.74
N LEU A 311 10.49 10.42 -12.47
CA LEU A 311 10.20 9.08 -11.96
C LEU A 311 11.19 8.74 -10.83
N ILE A 312 12.49 8.87 -11.11
CA ILE A 312 13.54 8.55 -10.14
C ILE A 312 13.53 9.48 -8.93
N ALA A 313 13.30 10.79 -9.13
CA ALA A 313 13.14 11.73 -8.02
C ALA A 313 11.96 11.36 -7.11
N THR A 314 10.89 10.78 -7.67
CA THR A 314 9.73 10.34 -6.88
C THR A 314 10.09 9.13 -6.02
N LEU A 315 10.78 8.14 -6.57
CA LEU A 315 11.30 6.99 -5.81
C LEU A 315 12.24 7.43 -4.67
N GLN A 316 13.19 8.32 -4.97
CA GLN A 316 14.13 8.85 -3.97
C GLN A 316 13.44 9.68 -2.90
N LEU A 317 12.36 10.42 -3.23
CA LEU A 317 11.56 11.13 -2.23
C LEU A 317 10.89 10.14 -1.28
N VAL A 318 10.22 9.12 -1.81
CA VAL A 318 9.51 8.12 -1.00
C VAL A 318 10.49 7.38 -0.09
N ASP A 319 11.64 6.95 -0.61
CA ASP A 319 12.69 6.31 0.18
C ASP A 319 13.15 7.21 1.35
N ARG A 320 13.37 8.51 1.08
CA ARG A 320 13.77 9.47 2.12
C ARG A 320 12.69 9.71 3.16
N ILE A 321 11.41 9.73 2.76
CA ILE A 321 10.28 9.83 3.71
C ILE A 321 10.23 8.57 4.59
N CYS A 322 10.48 7.39 4.03
CA CYS A 322 10.54 6.15 4.79
C CYS A 322 11.67 6.20 5.84
N ASP A 323 12.87 6.66 5.47
CA ASP A 323 13.98 6.86 6.42
C ASP A 323 13.58 7.79 7.57
N VAL A 324 12.97 8.93 7.24
CA VAL A 324 12.51 9.90 8.26
C VAL A 324 11.50 9.24 9.21
N ALA A 325 10.55 8.47 8.69
CA ALA A 325 9.55 7.80 9.51
C ALA A 325 10.14 6.68 10.39
N ILE A 326 11.16 5.98 9.92
CA ILE A 326 11.79 4.87 10.64
C ILE A 326 12.76 5.37 11.71
N TYR A 327 13.57 6.38 11.39
CA TYR A 327 14.69 6.79 12.25
C TYR A 327 14.40 7.99 13.15
N LEU A 328 13.36 8.78 12.90
CA LEU A 328 12.98 9.88 13.79
C LEU A 328 11.90 9.46 14.78
N SER A 329 11.98 10.01 15.98
CA SER A 329 10.88 10.03 16.95
C SER A 329 9.75 10.98 16.51
N ASP A 330 8.59 10.85 17.15
CA ASP A 330 7.44 11.72 16.89
C ASP A 330 7.78 13.20 17.13
N ASP A 331 8.56 13.51 18.16
CA ASP A 331 8.94 14.88 18.50
C ASP A 331 9.95 15.47 17.49
N GLU A 332 10.91 14.67 17.04
CA GLU A 332 11.85 15.08 15.99
C GLU A 332 11.12 15.31 14.66
N LEU A 333 10.17 14.44 14.30
CA LEU A 333 9.34 14.59 13.12
C LEU A 333 8.44 15.84 13.20
N LYS A 334 7.85 16.11 14.38
CA LYS A 334 7.08 17.34 14.65
C LYS A 334 7.94 18.60 14.58
N ALA A 335 9.22 18.52 14.92
CA ALA A 335 10.16 19.64 14.77
C ALA A 335 10.71 19.80 13.35
N LEU A 336 10.66 18.76 12.51
CA LEU A 336 11.25 18.76 11.17
C LEU A 336 10.51 19.73 10.22
N SER A 337 11.16 20.81 9.82
CA SER A 337 10.63 21.67 8.75
C SER A 337 10.90 21.08 7.37
N TRP A 338 10.15 21.50 6.35
CA TRP A 338 10.43 21.12 4.96
C TRP A 338 11.85 21.51 4.54
N THR A 339 12.31 22.69 4.96
CA THR A 339 13.66 23.21 4.65
C THR A 339 14.76 22.34 5.24
N THR A 340 14.61 21.88 6.49
CA THR A 340 15.56 20.94 7.11
C THR A 340 15.50 19.58 6.43
N PHE A 341 14.30 19.08 6.08
CA PHE A 341 14.11 17.83 5.35
C PHE A 341 14.86 17.86 4.00
N VAL A 342 14.61 18.85 3.15
CA VAL A 342 15.22 18.92 1.82
C VAL A 342 16.72 19.20 1.87
N SER A 343 17.21 19.90 2.89
CA SER A 343 18.67 20.14 3.06
C SER A 343 19.43 18.86 3.40
N GLY A 344 18.76 17.88 3.99
CA GLY A 344 19.32 16.55 4.24
C GLY A 344 19.27 15.60 3.03
N CYS A 345 18.64 15.99 1.91
CA CYS A 345 18.55 15.15 0.72
C CYS A 345 19.86 15.16 -0.08
N GLN A 346 20.42 13.98 -0.33
CA GLN A 346 21.67 13.83 -1.10
C GLN A 346 21.47 13.18 -2.47
N ALA A 347 20.30 12.59 -2.71
CA ALA A 347 20.02 11.85 -3.95
C ALA A 347 19.89 12.82 -5.14
N THR A 348 20.61 12.53 -6.24
CA THR A 348 20.90 13.50 -7.29
C THR A 348 19.64 13.94 -8.05
N GLU A 349 18.80 13.00 -8.48
CA GLU A 349 17.57 13.26 -9.21
C GLU A 349 16.55 14.01 -8.34
N LEU A 350 16.42 13.62 -7.07
CA LEU A 350 15.58 14.29 -6.08
C LEU A 350 16.00 15.74 -5.88
N VAL A 351 17.29 16.01 -5.61
CA VAL A 351 17.79 17.37 -5.41
C VAL A 351 17.59 18.21 -6.67
N ARG A 352 17.86 17.65 -7.86
CA ARG A 352 17.60 18.32 -9.14
C ARG A 352 16.13 18.69 -9.28
N TYR A 353 15.22 17.73 -9.06
CA TYR A 353 13.78 17.96 -9.20
C TYR A 353 13.25 18.96 -8.16
N LEU A 354 13.70 18.90 -6.91
CA LEU A 354 13.34 19.87 -5.87
C LEU A 354 13.77 21.30 -6.25
N LYS A 355 14.97 21.48 -6.84
CA LYS A 355 15.45 22.78 -7.34
C LYS A 355 14.61 23.27 -8.52
N GLU A 356 14.33 22.42 -9.51
CA GLU A 356 13.45 22.75 -10.66
C GLU A 356 12.07 23.23 -10.20
N ARG A 357 11.54 22.62 -9.13
CA ARG A 357 10.24 22.97 -8.55
C ARG A 357 10.28 24.12 -7.55
N ARG A 358 11.43 24.74 -7.28
CA ARG A 358 11.58 25.75 -6.21
C ARG A 358 11.02 25.22 -4.87
N LEU A 359 11.38 23.99 -4.54
CA LEU A 359 11.12 23.29 -3.28
C LEU A 359 12.41 23.08 -2.47
N TYR A 360 13.56 23.40 -3.06
CA TYR A 360 14.86 23.38 -2.41
C TYR A 360 15.26 24.81 -2.00
N VAL A 361 15.78 24.98 -0.78
CA VAL A 361 16.34 26.25 -0.32
C VAL A 361 17.84 26.25 -0.56
N ASN A 362 18.38 27.35 -1.11
CA ASN A 362 19.82 27.49 -1.38
C ASN A 362 20.66 27.37 -0.09
N GLU A 363 21.96 27.16 -0.24
CA GLU A 363 22.91 27.06 0.87
C GLU A 363 22.74 28.23 1.86
N PRO A 364 22.77 27.96 3.18
CA PRO A 364 22.63 28.99 4.19
C PRO A 364 23.74 30.03 4.02
N VAL A 365 23.36 31.31 4.09
CA VAL A 365 24.31 32.43 4.11
C VAL A 365 24.76 32.63 5.56
N MET A 366 26.01 33.05 5.76
CA MET A 366 26.51 33.43 7.09
C MET A 366 25.57 34.48 7.71
N ALA A 367 24.85 34.10 8.77
CA ALA A 367 23.99 35.02 9.50
C ALA A 367 24.85 35.87 10.43
N GLU A 368 24.51 37.16 10.54
CA GLU A 368 25.06 38.02 11.58
C GLU A 368 24.60 37.49 12.94
N VAL A 369 25.52 37.38 13.89
CA VAL A 369 25.19 36.96 15.26
C VAL A 369 24.57 38.17 15.97
N GLU A 370 23.37 38.02 16.52
CA GLU A 370 22.80 39.02 17.43
C GLU A 370 23.72 39.14 18.66
N VAL A 371 24.21 40.36 18.93
CA VAL A 371 25.12 40.68 20.04
C VAL A 371 24.36 41.01 21.31
#